data_AF-A0A0D0THI4-F1
#
_entry.id   AF-A0A0D0THI4-F1
#
_cell.length_a   1.000
_cell.length_b   1.000
_cell.length_c   1.000
_cell.angle_alpha   90.00
_cell.angle_beta   90.00
_cell.angle_gamma   90.00
#
_symmetry.space_group_name_H-M   'P 1'
#
loop_
_entity.id
_entity.type
_entity.pdbx_description
1 polymer ?
#
loop_
_entity_poly.entity_id
_entity_poly.type
_entity_poly.pdbx_seq_one_letter_code
_entity_poly.pdbx_strand_id
1 'polypeptide(L)'
;MSTSDNQKQNMATDFKTLFNLVIVLGLGVGMDALTHYPPAKTSNTQLDQGLNGSGAPGIYSTSTTPDSRYEEHNCITDDLIVQMPHVRKQEYKVPSKEYELEYVEVIQRHHKRTPYASNTFSKEDISWDCSDEGPYHYAKDANGLNTAPIYWQAQTNTQNPFEYTVGPGFVNSTCQFPSITLDDAYIHGKDLRGVYHGQLKFLPNKEEKDKYKFRVTNNVITSQTLSGLVKGLFTGGQEYDVWIQSDSWDSLEPSIWASAITDISSEWGVHLNRSLELRKRFFNVSGIEWDNDAGCDPYDNLSAKQCHGKPLRCSLNNTAICTSREDADAIYRLGNYEYAYKWRMAENSTLYSALTMGAWFRELQGHMNGKIDASNNVEYSHNHSTGGVDMIPWDEFEKYLNETIPEDIVGICAQALAW
;
A
#
# COMPACT_ATOMS: atom_id res chain seq x y z
N MET A 1 26.96 39.70 44.65
CA MET A 1 27.15 38.31 44.18
C MET A 1 25.76 37.75 43.90
N SER A 2 25.39 37.78 42.63
CA SER A 2 24.04 37.61 42.07
C SER A 2 23.76 36.12 41.80
N THR A 3 22.67 35.57 42.35
CA THR A 3 21.44 35.11 41.66
C THR A 3 21.63 34.02 40.58
N SER A 4 21.13 32.83 40.92
CA SER A 4 20.37 31.87 40.09
C SER A 4 20.76 31.71 38.61
N ASP A 5 21.35 30.57 38.28
CA ASP A 5 21.37 30.02 36.92
C ASP A 5 20.64 28.68 36.84
N ASN A 6 19.80 28.59 35.82
CA ASN A 6 18.81 27.57 35.55
C ASN A 6 19.44 26.23 35.15
N GLN A 7 19.02 25.15 35.80
CA GLN A 7 18.94 23.85 35.14
C GLN A 7 17.80 23.91 34.10
N LYS A 8 18.12 24.25 32.85
CA LYS A 8 17.26 23.92 31.72
C LYS A 8 17.61 22.51 31.26
N GLN A 9 16.71 21.58 31.60
CA GLN A 9 16.53 20.35 30.85
C GLN A 9 16.36 20.72 29.37
N ASN A 10 17.30 20.30 28.53
CA ASN A 10 17.07 20.25 27.10
C ASN A 10 16.02 19.16 26.86
N MET A 11 14.78 19.59 26.63
CA MET A 11 13.80 18.83 25.89
C MET A 11 14.46 18.48 24.55
N ALA A 12 14.79 17.19 24.37
CA ALA A 12 14.92 16.64 23.04
C ALA A 12 13.51 16.67 22.44
N THR A 13 13.19 17.76 21.76
CA THR A 13 12.03 17.85 20.90
C THR A 13 12.18 16.76 19.85
N ASP A 14 11.26 15.81 19.90
CA ASP A 14 11.11 14.72 18.95
C ASP A 14 11.10 15.29 17.52
N PHE A 15 12.09 14.92 16.71
CA PHE A 15 12.24 15.37 15.32
C PHE A 15 11.07 14.89 14.43
N LYS A 16 10.23 13.96 14.92
CA LYS A 16 9.00 13.51 14.25
C LYS A 16 7.96 14.61 14.04
N THR A 17 8.00 15.70 14.82
CA THR A 17 7.00 16.77 14.72
C THR A 17 7.37 17.85 13.69
N LEU A 18 8.55 17.81 13.10
CA LEU A 18 9.05 18.90 12.24
C LEU A 18 8.73 18.75 10.74
N PHE A 19 8.20 17.62 10.28
CA PHE A 19 7.91 17.39 8.85
C PHE A 19 6.60 16.64 8.55
N ASN A 20 5.62 16.65 9.46
CA ASN A 20 4.25 16.32 9.05
C ASN A 20 3.66 17.54 8.33
N LEU A 21 3.84 17.56 7.02
CA LEU A 21 3.36 18.61 6.14
C LEU A 21 1.85 18.42 5.90
N VAL A 22 1.01 19.19 6.62
CA VAL A 22 -0.42 19.26 6.31
C VAL A 22 -0.60 20.30 5.22
N ILE A 23 -0.93 19.86 4.02
CA ILE A 23 -1.18 20.77 2.89
C ILE A 23 -2.69 21.11 2.84
N VAL A 24 -3.02 22.40 2.97
CA VAL A 24 -4.36 22.94 2.75
C VAL A 24 -4.43 23.44 1.30
N LEU A 25 -5.11 22.71 0.42
CA LEU A 25 -5.32 23.19 -0.95
C LEU A 25 -6.38 24.29 -0.95
N GLY A 26 -5.94 25.55 -0.85
CA GLY A 26 -6.80 26.72 -0.99
C GLY A 26 -7.24 26.94 -2.44
N LEU A 27 -8.52 27.23 -2.65
CA LEU A 27 -9.06 27.70 -3.92
C LEU A 27 -8.54 29.11 -4.23
N GLY A 28 -7.34 29.22 -4.79
CA GLY A 28 -6.84 30.50 -5.29
C GLY A 28 -5.34 30.71 -5.12
N VAL A 29 -4.54 30.03 -5.93
CA VAL A 29 -3.22 30.54 -6.32
C VAL A 29 -3.07 30.25 -7.81
N GLY A 30 -2.21 30.99 -8.52
CA GLY A 30 -1.99 30.94 -9.97
C GLY A 30 -1.50 29.58 -10.49
N MET A 31 -2.39 28.59 -10.43
CA MET A 31 -2.33 27.27 -11.02
C MET A 31 -2.81 27.37 -12.47
N ASP A 32 -2.03 28.02 -13.33
CA ASP A 32 -2.13 27.61 -14.73
C ASP A 32 -1.58 26.17 -14.81
N ALA A 33 -2.46 25.23 -15.19
CA ALA A 33 -2.18 24.09 -16.07
C ALA A 33 -1.98 22.64 -15.54
N LEU A 34 -2.39 22.24 -14.33
CA LEU A 34 -2.56 20.79 -14.09
C LEU A 34 -3.89 20.32 -14.68
N THR A 35 -3.84 19.64 -15.82
CA THR A 35 -5.04 19.11 -16.49
C THR A 35 -5.58 17.92 -15.71
N HIS A 36 -6.81 18.04 -15.20
CA HIS A 36 -7.52 16.91 -14.59
C HIS A 36 -8.14 16.02 -15.66
N TYR A 37 -7.84 14.72 -15.58
CA TYR A 37 -8.39 13.69 -16.46
C TYR A 37 -9.40 12.82 -15.69
N PRO A 38 -10.70 13.18 -15.70
CA PRO A 38 -11.70 12.42 -14.96
C PRO A 38 -11.82 10.99 -15.50
N PRO A 39 -12.01 9.98 -14.64
CA PRO A 39 -12.10 8.59 -15.07
C PRO A 39 -13.42 8.32 -15.80
N ALA A 40 -13.44 7.23 -16.57
CA ALA A 40 -14.68 6.73 -17.16
C ALA A 40 -15.71 6.35 -16.08
N LYS A 41 -17.00 6.51 -16.40
CA LYS A 41 -18.09 6.11 -15.52
C LYS A 41 -18.19 4.58 -15.45
N THR A 42 -17.71 4.02 -14.36
CA THR A 42 -17.66 2.58 -14.09
C THR A 42 -18.33 2.27 -12.74
N SER A 43 -18.32 1.02 -12.29
CA SER A 43 -18.95 0.62 -11.03
C SER A 43 -18.26 1.22 -9.79
N ASN A 44 -16.93 1.40 -9.82
CA ASN A 44 -16.18 2.01 -8.73
C ASN A 44 -16.14 3.54 -8.79
N THR A 45 -16.52 4.20 -9.89
CA THR A 45 -16.57 5.67 -9.94
C THR A 45 -17.98 6.24 -9.75
N GLN A 46 -18.97 5.38 -9.44
CA GLN A 46 -20.37 5.78 -9.26
C GLN A 46 -20.84 5.39 -7.86
N LEU A 47 -21.15 6.40 -7.03
CA LEU A 47 -21.56 6.18 -5.64
C LEU A 47 -22.79 5.28 -5.50
N ASP A 48 -23.74 5.38 -6.43
CA ASP A 48 -24.92 4.52 -6.45
C ASP A 48 -24.57 3.03 -6.60
N GLN A 49 -23.57 2.72 -7.42
CA GLN A 49 -23.08 1.36 -7.60
C GLN A 49 -22.26 0.91 -6.38
N GLY A 50 -21.49 1.83 -5.78
CA GLY A 50 -20.82 1.61 -4.50
C GLY A 50 -21.78 1.13 -3.41
N LEU A 51 -22.87 1.88 -3.20
CA LEU A 51 -23.85 1.62 -2.16
C LEU A 51 -24.79 0.45 -2.48
N ASN A 52 -25.38 0.45 -3.67
CA ASN A 52 -26.50 -0.43 -4.03
C ASN A 52 -26.14 -1.53 -5.04
N GLY A 53 -24.88 -1.64 -5.45
CA GLY A 53 -24.42 -2.72 -6.32
C GLY A 53 -24.57 -4.11 -5.68
N SER A 54 -24.50 -5.15 -6.50
CA SER A 54 -24.54 -6.53 -6.06
C SER A 54 -23.14 -7.15 -6.00
N GLY A 55 -22.88 -7.94 -4.96
CA GLY A 55 -21.63 -8.68 -4.80
C GLY A 55 -20.40 -7.81 -4.51
N ALA A 56 -19.27 -8.48 -4.25
CA ALA A 56 -17.99 -7.82 -4.09
C ALA A 56 -17.40 -7.38 -5.44
N PRO A 57 -16.57 -6.32 -5.47
CA PRO A 57 -15.90 -5.85 -6.68
C PRO A 57 -14.77 -6.77 -7.17
N GLY A 58 -14.51 -7.88 -6.48
CA GLY A 58 -13.47 -8.86 -6.79
C GLY A 58 -13.59 -10.13 -5.94
N ILE A 59 -12.52 -10.93 -5.91
CA ILE A 59 -12.41 -12.21 -5.21
C ILE A 59 -11.77 -12.00 -3.84
N TYR A 60 -12.60 -11.84 -2.82
CA TYR A 60 -12.15 -11.63 -1.44
C TYR A 60 -12.03 -12.92 -0.62
N SER A 61 -12.36 -14.08 -1.19
CA SER A 61 -12.40 -15.37 -0.49
C SER A 61 -11.16 -16.23 -0.70
N THR A 62 -10.28 -15.86 -1.64
CA THR A 62 -9.07 -16.63 -1.97
C THR A 62 -8.03 -15.75 -2.65
N SER A 63 -6.78 -16.13 -2.49
CA SER A 63 -5.63 -15.55 -3.18
C SER A 63 -5.35 -16.21 -4.54
N THR A 64 -6.10 -17.26 -4.91
CA THR A 64 -5.99 -17.90 -6.22
C THR A 64 -6.99 -17.32 -7.21
N THR A 65 -6.51 -16.69 -8.27
CA THR A 65 -7.36 -16.28 -9.41
C THR A 65 -7.50 -17.43 -10.40
N PRO A 66 -8.72 -17.93 -10.68
CA PRO A 66 -8.94 -18.91 -11.74
C PRO A 66 -8.59 -18.32 -13.12
N ASP A 67 -8.06 -19.14 -14.03
CA ASP A 67 -7.65 -18.67 -15.36
C ASP A 67 -8.77 -18.00 -16.16
N SER A 68 -10.01 -18.46 -16.00
CA SER A 68 -11.19 -17.87 -16.64
C SER A 68 -11.54 -16.47 -16.12
N ARG A 69 -10.94 -16.06 -15.00
CA ARG A 69 -11.16 -14.80 -14.30
C ARG A 69 -9.82 -14.09 -14.06
N TYR A 70 -8.80 -14.34 -14.88
CA TYR A 70 -7.43 -13.84 -14.70
C TYR A 70 -7.37 -12.32 -14.48
N GLU A 71 -8.20 -11.57 -15.21
CA GLU A 71 -8.26 -10.12 -15.11
C GLU A 71 -8.97 -9.63 -13.83
N GLU A 72 -9.66 -10.52 -13.11
CA GLU A 72 -10.38 -10.15 -11.91
C GLU A 72 -9.47 -10.03 -10.68
N HIS A 73 -9.74 -8.97 -9.93
CA HIS A 73 -9.08 -8.63 -8.68
C HIS A 73 -9.26 -9.73 -7.61
N ASN A 74 -8.20 -10.01 -6.85
CA ASN A 74 -8.22 -10.83 -5.64
C ASN A 74 -7.37 -10.18 -4.52
N CYS A 75 -7.27 -10.85 -3.37
CA CYS A 75 -6.56 -10.29 -2.21
C CYS A 75 -5.03 -10.13 -2.35
N ILE A 76 -4.43 -10.58 -3.44
CA ILE A 76 -3.01 -10.37 -3.77
C ILE A 76 -2.88 -9.17 -4.72
N THR A 77 -3.83 -9.01 -5.64
CA THR A 77 -3.85 -7.92 -6.62
C THR A 77 -4.58 -6.69 -6.08
N ASP A 78 -4.52 -6.43 -4.76
CA ASP A 78 -5.32 -5.45 -4.03
C ASP A 78 -4.95 -3.97 -4.40
N ASP A 79 -5.01 -3.60 -5.68
CA ASP A 79 -4.99 -2.22 -6.14
C ASP A 79 -6.43 -1.81 -6.46
N LEU A 80 -6.97 -0.94 -5.62
CA LEU A 80 -8.37 -0.50 -5.57
C LEU A 80 -8.82 0.34 -6.79
N ILE A 81 -7.94 0.53 -7.77
CA ILE A 81 -8.17 1.37 -8.97
C ILE A 81 -7.63 0.68 -10.23
N VAL A 82 -6.55 -0.09 -10.13
CA VAL A 82 -5.89 -0.75 -11.26
C VAL A 82 -5.89 -2.25 -11.03
N GLN A 83 -6.62 -3.00 -11.86
CA GLN A 83 -6.54 -4.45 -11.84
C GLN A 83 -5.22 -4.85 -12.50
N MET A 84 -4.19 -5.09 -11.69
CA MET A 84 -2.87 -5.54 -12.17
C MET A 84 -2.69 -7.03 -11.88
N PRO A 85 -3.15 -7.92 -12.77
CA PRO A 85 -2.92 -9.34 -12.60
C PRO A 85 -1.43 -9.66 -12.70
N HIS A 86 -1.00 -10.75 -12.05
CA HIS A 86 0.39 -11.20 -12.13
C HIS A 86 0.84 -11.38 -13.58
N VAL A 87 2.07 -10.98 -13.90
CA VAL A 87 2.65 -11.22 -15.22
C VAL A 87 2.96 -12.71 -15.40
N ARG A 88 2.02 -13.47 -15.98
CA ARG A 88 2.14 -14.93 -16.21
C ARG A 88 2.54 -15.26 -17.65
N LYS A 89 3.26 -16.37 -17.81
CA LYS A 89 3.67 -16.91 -19.12
C LYS A 89 2.51 -17.14 -20.10
N GLN A 90 1.34 -17.49 -19.58
CA GLN A 90 0.18 -17.88 -20.37
C GLN A 90 -0.45 -16.68 -21.10
N GLU A 91 -0.54 -15.53 -20.42
CA GLU A 91 -1.14 -14.31 -20.96
C GLU A 91 -0.11 -13.36 -21.59
N TYR A 92 1.17 -13.47 -21.23
CA TYR A 92 2.21 -12.56 -21.74
C TYR A 92 2.40 -12.69 -23.25
N LYS A 93 2.18 -11.58 -23.96
CA LYS A 93 2.39 -11.47 -25.41
C LYS A 93 3.80 -10.95 -25.67
N VAL A 94 4.66 -11.81 -26.20
CA VAL A 94 6.02 -11.43 -26.59
C VAL A 94 5.95 -10.45 -27.77
N PRO A 95 6.57 -9.26 -27.67
CA PRO A 95 6.68 -8.33 -28.79
C PRO A 95 7.35 -8.94 -30.03
N SER A 96 7.17 -8.31 -31.20
CA SER A 96 7.85 -8.76 -32.42
C SER A 96 9.38 -8.64 -32.26
N LYS A 97 10.14 -9.39 -33.08
CA LYS A 97 11.61 -9.36 -33.07
C LYS A 97 12.22 -8.02 -33.49
N GLU A 98 11.40 -7.06 -33.90
CA GLU A 98 11.82 -5.70 -34.23
C GLU A 98 12.08 -4.85 -32.98
N TYR A 99 11.62 -5.32 -31.82
CA TYR A 99 11.82 -4.68 -30.53
C TYR A 99 12.78 -5.49 -29.65
N GLU A 100 13.64 -4.78 -28.94
CA GLU A 100 14.53 -5.32 -27.90
C GLU A 100 14.09 -4.79 -26.54
N LEU A 101 14.09 -5.67 -25.53
CA LEU A 101 13.77 -5.28 -24.16
C LEU A 101 15.06 -4.83 -23.47
N GLU A 102 15.13 -3.56 -23.09
CA GLU A 102 16.34 -2.93 -22.50
C GLU A 102 16.26 -2.80 -20.97
N TYR A 103 15.04 -2.71 -20.43
CA TYR A 103 14.82 -2.40 -19.02
C TYR A 103 13.45 -2.87 -18.54
N VAL A 104 13.40 -3.35 -17.30
CA VAL A 104 12.14 -3.66 -16.60
C VAL A 104 12.18 -3.02 -15.22
N GLU A 105 11.18 -2.20 -14.93
CA GLU A 105 10.92 -1.68 -13.60
C GLU A 105 9.53 -2.12 -13.14
N VAL A 106 9.49 -2.84 -12.02
CA VAL A 106 8.25 -3.30 -11.39
C VAL A 106 7.97 -2.42 -10.19
N ILE A 107 6.75 -1.88 -10.10
CA ILE A 107 6.18 -1.40 -8.85
C ILE A 107 5.11 -2.40 -8.42
N GLN A 108 5.17 -2.82 -7.16
CA GLN A 108 4.33 -3.87 -6.63
C GLN A 108 3.85 -3.50 -5.23
N ARG A 109 2.57 -3.72 -4.95
CA ARG A 109 2.04 -3.65 -3.59
C ARG A 109 2.46 -4.86 -2.75
N HIS A 110 2.52 -4.69 -1.44
CA HIS A 110 2.62 -5.83 -0.53
C HIS A 110 1.50 -6.86 -0.79
N HIS A 111 1.75 -8.12 -0.47
CA HIS A 111 0.78 -9.19 -0.70
C HIS A 111 -0.23 -9.36 0.45
N LYS A 112 -1.06 -10.42 0.34
CA LYS A 112 -2.00 -10.87 1.36
C LYS A 112 -1.34 -10.89 2.74
N ARG A 113 -2.04 -10.32 3.71
CA ARG A 113 -1.57 -10.14 5.09
C ARG A 113 -2.70 -10.19 6.11
N THR A 114 -2.33 -10.32 7.37
CA THR A 114 -3.20 -9.95 8.49
C THR A 114 -3.54 -8.44 8.41
N PRO A 115 -4.67 -7.99 8.98
CA PRO A 115 -4.99 -6.56 9.00
C PRO A 115 -3.97 -5.77 9.83
N TYR A 116 -3.93 -4.45 9.64
CA TYR A 116 -3.20 -3.58 10.56
C TYR A 116 -3.84 -3.61 11.94
N ALA A 117 -3.04 -3.59 13.01
CA ALA A 117 -3.56 -3.57 14.38
C ALA A 117 -4.49 -2.38 14.65
N SER A 118 -4.18 -1.20 14.10
CA SER A 118 -5.02 -0.01 14.18
C SER A 118 -6.41 -0.24 13.58
N ASN A 119 -6.49 -1.03 12.50
CA ASN A 119 -7.71 -1.29 11.74
C ASN A 119 -8.59 -2.37 12.38
N THR A 120 -8.22 -2.88 13.56
CA THR A 120 -8.98 -3.94 14.24
C THR A 120 -10.02 -3.40 15.21
N PHE A 121 -11.00 -4.24 15.54
CA PHE A 121 -11.92 -3.90 16.63
C PHE A 121 -11.21 -3.88 17.98
N SER A 122 -11.74 -3.12 18.95
CA SER A 122 -11.26 -3.06 20.34
C SER A 122 -11.11 -4.44 20.96
N LYS A 123 -11.89 -5.41 20.48
CA LYS A 123 -11.67 -6.82 20.78
C LYS A 123 -12.24 -7.69 19.66
N GLU A 124 -11.36 -8.43 18.99
CA GLU A 124 -11.72 -9.43 17.99
C GLU A 124 -12.20 -10.74 18.66
N ASP A 125 -12.95 -11.58 17.92
CA ASP A 125 -13.72 -12.76 18.39
C ASP A 125 -13.13 -14.04 17.82
N ILE A 126 -12.08 -13.87 17.03
CA ILE A 126 -11.26 -14.90 16.43
C ILE A 126 -9.80 -14.61 16.78
N SER A 127 -8.95 -15.60 16.58
CA SER A 127 -7.50 -15.45 16.66
C SER A 127 -6.84 -15.70 15.29
N TRP A 128 -5.59 -15.30 15.19
CA TRP A 128 -4.68 -15.65 14.11
C TRP A 128 -3.53 -16.49 14.67
N ASP A 129 -3.14 -17.50 13.91
CA ASP A 129 -2.04 -18.38 14.25
C ASP A 129 -0.91 -18.19 13.23
N CYS A 130 0.24 -17.73 13.70
CA CYS A 130 1.51 -17.59 13.00
C CYS A 130 2.64 -18.25 13.82
N SER A 131 2.32 -19.32 14.56
CA SER A 131 3.32 -20.07 15.31
C SER A 131 4.43 -20.55 14.37
N ASP A 132 5.68 -20.39 14.80
CA ASP A 132 6.88 -20.72 14.01
C ASP A 132 7.09 -19.89 12.73
N GLU A 133 6.32 -18.81 12.54
CA GLU A 133 6.42 -17.89 11.42
C GLU A 133 6.64 -16.44 11.88
N GLY A 134 7.54 -15.71 11.24
CA GLY A 134 7.73 -14.30 11.56
C GLY A 134 8.91 -13.65 10.86
N PRO A 135 8.96 -12.30 10.83
CA PRO A 135 10.10 -11.58 10.31
C PRO A 135 11.36 -11.85 11.13
N TYR A 136 12.48 -12.00 10.43
CA TYR A 136 13.79 -12.01 11.06
C TYR A 136 14.24 -10.60 11.45
N HIS A 137 14.83 -10.47 12.64
CA HIS A 137 15.37 -9.27 13.26
C HIS A 137 16.79 -9.54 13.79
N TYR A 138 17.78 -9.48 12.91
CA TYR A 138 19.19 -9.60 13.27
C TYR A 138 20.04 -8.66 12.42
N ALA A 139 21.26 -8.38 12.88
CA ALA A 139 22.17 -7.45 12.19
C ALA A 139 23.09 -8.20 11.22
N LYS A 140 23.39 -7.60 10.07
CA LYS A 140 24.51 -8.01 9.21
C LYS A 140 25.78 -7.31 9.71
N ASP A 141 26.88 -8.03 9.81
CA ASP A 141 28.20 -7.43 10.06
C ASP A 141 29.06 -7.52 8.80
N ALA A 142 29.68 -6.40 8.42
CA ALA A 142 30.58 -6.33 7.27
C ALA A 142 31.98 -6.88 7.57
N ASN A 143 32.34 -7.07 8.83
CA ASN A 143 33.68 -7.48 9.27
C ASN A 143 33.83 -9.00 9.49
N GLY A 144 32.86 -9.78 9.00
CA GLY A 144 32.93 -11.24 9.00
C GLY A 144 32.36 -11.94 10.23
N LEU A 145 31.69 -11.20 11.14
CA LEU A 145 30.91 -11.82 12.20
C LEU A 145 29.61 -12.41 11.62
N ASN A 146 29.52 -13.74 11.61
CA ASN A 146 28.25 -14.43 11.33
C ASN A 146 27.32 -14.27 12.52
N THR A 147 26.32 -13.40 12.38
CA THR A 147 25.31 -13.19 13.42
C THR A 147 24.31 -14.35 13.46
N ALA A 148 23.75 -14.59 14.64
CA ALA A 148 22.71 -15.60 14.80
C ALA A 148 21.37 -15.06 14.24
N PRO A 149 20.64 -15.86 13.43
CA PRO A 149 19.32 -15.46 12.97
C PRO A 149 18.36 -15.42 14.16
N ILE A 150 17.70 -14.28 14.33
CA ILE A 150 16.68 -14.05 15.37
C ILE A 150 15.40 -13.68 14.64
N TYR A 151 14.26 -14.27 14.98
CA TYR A 151 12.95 -13.81 14.54
C TYR A 151 12.07 -13.58 15.77
N TRP A 152 11.06 -12.73 15.61
CA TRP A 152 10.17 -12.38 16.71
C TRP A 152 8.84 -13.14 16.57
N GLN A 153 8.27 -13.49 17.72
CA GLN A 153 6.97 -14.14 17.86
C GLN A 153 6.10 -13.28 18.77
N ALA A 154 4.80 -13.18 18.48
CA ALA A 154 3.91 -12.44 19.36
C ALA A 154 3.76 -13.21 20.68
N GLN A 155 3.85 -12.47 21.78
CA GLN A 155 3.66 -13.01 23.12
C GLN A 155 2.40 -12.41 23.72
N THR A 156 1.57 -13.27 24.31
CA THR A 156 0.42 -12.86 25.14
C THR A 156 0.60 -13.38 26.56
N ASN A 157 0.15 -12.60 27.53
CA ASN A 157 0.17 -12.89 28.95
C ASN A 157 -1.13 -12.38 29.60
N THR A 158 -1.98 -13.31 30.01
CA THR A 158 -3.25 -13.01 30.70
C THR A 158 -3.11 -12.23 32.01
N GLN A 159 -1.89 -12.15 32.59
CA GLN A 159 -1.60 -11.31 33.75
C GLN A 159 -1.35 -9.84 33.41
N ASN A 160 -1.15 -9.51 32.13
CA ASN A 160 -0.97 -8.15 31.66
C ASN A 160 -2.35 -7.51 31.44
N PRO A 161 -2.78 -6.56 32.29
CA PRO A 161 -4.09 -5.95 32.16
C PRO A 161 -4.29 -5.22 30.83
N PHE A 162 -3.21 -4.73 30.22
CA PHE A 162 -3.29 -3.98 28.97
C PHE A 162 -3.70 -4.85 27.77
N GLU A 163 -3.45 -6.16 27.79
CA GLU A 163 -3.82 -7.08 26.70
C GLU A 163 -5.32 -7.26 26.53
N TYR A 164 -6.11 -6.97 27.57
CA TYR A 164 -7.57 -7.09 27.53
C TYR A 164 -8.30 -5.79 27.88
N THR A 165 -7.58 -4.69 28.12
CA THR A 165 -8.18 -3.38 28.47
C THR A 165 -7.83 -2.23 27.52
N VAL A 166 -6.70 -2.29 26.78
CA VAL A 166 -6.19 -1.11 26.05
C VAL A 166 -6.02 -1.33 24.54
N GLY A 167 -5.87 -2.56 24.08
CA GLY A 167 -5.61 -2.81 22.67
C GLY A 167 -6.88 -3.11 21.87
N PRO A 168 -7.10 -2.51 20.68
CA PRO A 168 -7.78 -3.22 19.62
C PRO A 168 -6.95 -4.43 19.18
N GLY A 169 -7.62 -5.51 18.79
CA GLY A 169 -6.95 -6.66 18.19
C GLY A 169 -7.46 -8.02 18.58
N PHE A 170 -6.68 -9.01 18.14
CA PHE A 170 -6.99 -10.43 18.22
C PHE A 170 -6.39 -11.07 19.45
N VAL A 171 -7.15 -11.09 20.53
CA VAL A 171 -6.80 -11.79 21.78
C VAL A 171 -6.43 -13.25 21.45
N ASN A 172 -5.38 -13.77 22.10
CA ASN A 172 -4.83 -15.12 21.88
C ASN A 172 -4.30 -15.39 20.46
N SER A 173 -3.87 -14.36 19.72
CA SER A 173 -3.13 -14.57 18.47
C SER A 173 -1.64 -14.69 18.69
N THR A 174 -0.97 -15.47 17.85
CA THR A 174 0.51 -15.60 17.80
C THR A 174 1.14 -14.74 16.71
N CYS A 175 0.32 -14.08 15.88
CA CYS A 175 0.77 -13.18 14.82
C CYS A 175 1.15 -11.78 15.35
N GLN A 176 2.14 -11.18 14.70
CA GLN A 176 2.34 -9.73 14.71
C GLN A 176 1.42 -9.10 13.66
N PHE A 177 0.83 -7.96 13.96
CA PHE A 177 -0.11 -7.30 13.06
C PHE A 177 0.45 -5.95 12.59
N PRO A 178 0.60 -5.71 11.28
CA PRO A 178 0.37 -6.66 10.18
C PRO A 178 1.52 -7.69 9.99
N SER A 179 1.21 -8.83 9.37
CA SER A 179 2.19 -9.83 8.91
C SER A 179 1.77 -10.47 7.59
N ILE A 180 2.74 -10.77 6.72
CA ILE A 180 2.55 -11.30 5.35
C ILE A 180 2.48 -12.83 5.34
N THR A 181 1.55 -13.36 4.53
CA THR A 181 1.60 -14.76 4.06
C THR A 181 2.47 -14.87 2.80
N LEU A 182 3.54 -15.66 2.86
CA LEU A 182 4.62 -15.64 1.87
C LEU A 182 4.34 -16.39 0.55
N ASP A 183 3.42 -17.36 0.56
CA ASP A 183 3.17 -18.23 -0.61
C ASP A 183 2.78 -17.42 -1.85
N ASP A 184 1.91 -16.43 -1.67
CA ASP A 184 1.45 -15.57 -2.74
C ASP A 184 2.62 -14.78 -3.36
N ALA A 185 3.56 -14.30 -2.52
CA ALA A 185 4.76 -13.59 -2.98
C ALA A 185 5.70 -14.50 -3.75
N TYR A 186 5.89 -15.72 -3.25
CA TYR A 186 6.67 -16.75 -3.92
C TYR A 186 6.12 -17.09 -5.30
N ILE A 187 4.80 -17.24 -5.44
CA ILE A 187 4.16 -17.49 -6.74
C ILE A 187 4.38 -16.31 -7.69
N HIS A 188 4.18 -15.07 -7.25
CA HIS A 188 4.41 -13.90 -8.10
C HIS A 188 5.87 -13.80 -8.57
N GLY A 189 6.84 -14.08 -7.70
CA GLY A 189 8.24 -14.19 -8.10
C GLY A 189 8.49 -15.26 -9.16
N LYS A 190 7.80 -16.40 -9.08
CA LYS A 190 7.86 -17.44 -10.12
C LYS A 190 7.22 -17.01 -11.44
N ASP A 191 6.13 -16.24 -11.39
CA ASP A 191 5.45 -15.72 -12.57
C ASP A 191 6.38 -14.75 -13.33
N LEU A 192 6.96 -13.79 -12.61
CA LEU A 192 7.98 -12.86 -13.14
C LEU A 192 9.18 -13.60 -13.71
N ARG A 193 9.75 -14.57 -12.97
CA ARG A 193 10.83 -15.43 -13.46
C ARG A 193 10.39 -16.17 -14.73
N GLY A 194 9.15 -16.63 -14.76
CA GLY A 194 8.58 -17.35 -15.88
C GLY A 194 8.66 -16.54 -17.17
N VAL A 195 8.26 -15.27 -17.13
CA VAL A 195 8.29 -14.38 -18.29
C VAL A 195 9.70 -13.88 -18.55
N TYR A 196 10.29 -13.13 -17.60
CA TYR A 196 11.51 -12.37 -17.86
C TYR A 196 12.77 -13.25 -17.92
N HIS A 197 12.88 -14.32 -17.14
CA HIS A 197 13.99 -15.29 -17.28
C HIS A 197 13.65 -16.42 -18.25
N GLY A 198 12.41 -16.91 -18.21
CA GLY A 198 12.00 -18.10 -18.95
C GLY A 198 11.77 -17.84 -20.43
N GLN A 199 10.84 -16.94 -20.77
CA GLN A 199 10.43 -16.64 -22.15
C GLN A 199 11.36 -15.62 -22.81
N LEU A 200 11.63 -14.50 -22.14
CA LEU A 200 12.36 -13.37 -22.73
C LEU A 200 13.87 -13.47 -22.59
N LYS A 201 14.37 -14.30 -21.67
CA LYS A 201 15.81 -14.44 -21.39
C LYS A 201 16.49 -13.11 -20.99
N PHE A 202 15.73 -12.21 -20.40
CA PHE A 202 16.13 -10.85 -20.03
C PHE A 202 16.58 -10.72 -18.58
N LEU A 203 15.90 -11.41 -17.64
CA LEU A 203 16.19 -11.24 -16.21
C LEU A 203 17.66 -11.65 -15.90
N PRO A 204 18.44 -10.78 -15.22
CA PRO A 204 19.83 -11.09 -14.83
C PRO A 204 19.94 -12.36 -13.99
N ASN A 205 21.13 -12.95 -13.94
CA ASN A 205 21.41 -14.01 -12.98
C ASN A 205 21.55 -13.45 -11.56
N LYS A 206 21.36 -14.30 -10.55
CA LYS A 206 21.41 -13.89 -9.13
C LYS A 206 22.80 -13.39 -8.69
N GLU A 207 23.84 -13.76 -9.42
CA GLU A 207 25.22 -13.33 -9.19
C GLU A 207 25.49 -11.92 -9.75
N GLU A 208 24.69 -11.45 -10.71
CA GLU A 208 24.84 -10.15 -11.38
C GLU A 208 24.17 -9.02 -10.56
N LYS A 209 24.59 -8.88 -9.29
CA LYS A 209 24.01 -7.94 -8.29
C LYS A 209 24.06 -6.46 -8.68
N ASP A 210 24.89 -6.12 -9.66
CA ASP A 210 25.00 -4.78 -10.24
C ASP A 210 23.92 -4.49 -11.29
N LYS A 211 23.34 -5.53 -11.90
CA LYS A 211 22.30 -5.42 -12.94
C LYS A 211 20.88 -5.41 -12.43
N TYR A 212 20.66 -5.63 -11.13
CA TYR A 212 19.33 -5.52 -10.56
C TYR A 212 19.32 -4.77 -9.24
N LYS A 213 18.18 -4.16 -8.92
CA LYS A 213 17.95 -3.44 -7.67
C LYS A 213 16.60 -3.80 -7.06
N PHE A 214 16.60 -3.91 -5.74
CA PHE A 214 15.39 -4.07 -4.95
C PHE A 214 15.24 -2.85 -4.05
N ARG A 215 14.04 -2.30 -4.00
CA ARG A 215 13.67 -1.22 -3.09
C ARG A 215 12.37 -1.59 -2.37
N VAL A 216 12.32 -1.25 -1.09
CA VAL A 216 11.18 -1.46 -0.21
C VAL A 216 10.92 -0.16 0.56
N THR A 217 9.75 -0.03 1.17
CA THR A 217 9.44 1.11 2.03
C THR A 217 9.82 0.82 3.49
N ASN A 218 9.61 1.81 4.35
CA ASN A 218 9.80 1.65 5.80
C ASN A 218 8.76 0.73 6.45
N ASN A 219 7.66 0.44 5.75
CA ASN A 219 6.67 -0.53 6.19
C ASN A 219 7.20 -1.96 6.05
N VAL A 220 7.39 -2.64 7.18
CA VAL A 220 8.04 -3.96 7.28
C VAL A 220 7.45 -5.04 6.37
N ILE A 221 6.16 -4.95 6.03
CA ILE A 221 5.49 -5.93 5.17
C ILE A 221 5.99 -5.90 3.72
N THR A 222 6.55 -4.78 3.26
CA THR A 222 7.14 -4.68 1.91
C THR A 222 8.42 -5.52 1.83
N SER A 223 9.27 -5.47 2.86
CA SER A 223 10.45 -6.34 3.00
C SER A 223 10.07 -7.82 3.13
N GLN A 224 9.03 -8.13 3.91
CA GLN A 224 8.53 -9.51 4.04
C GLN A 224 8.01 -10.03 2.69
N THR A 225 7.24 -9.24 1.95
CA THR A 225 6.77 -9.59 0.60
C THR A 225 7.96 -9.84 -0.34
N LEU A 226 8.94 -8.95 -0.35
CA LEU A 226 10.15 -9.11 -1.16
C LEU A 226 10.89 -10.42 -0.84
N SER A 227 10.93 -10.84 0.43
CA SER A 227 11.60 -12.08 0.82
C SER A 227 10.97 -13.33 0.16
N GLY A 228 9.64 -13.41 0.12
CA GLY A 228 8.92 -14.47 -0.59
C GLY A 228 9.08 -14.36 -2.10
N LEU A 229 8.98 -13.14 -2.63
CA LEU A 229 9.11 -12.87 -4.06
C LEU A 229 10.46 -13.26 -4.62
N VAL A 230 11.55 -12.82 -3.98
CA VAL A 230 12.91 -13.10 -4.45
C VAL A 230 13.21 -14.59 -4.38
N LYS A 231 12.63 -15.32 -3.42
CA LYS A 231 12.71 -16.79 -3.38
C LYS A 231 12.13 -17.46 -4.63
N GLY A 232 11.07 -16.89 -5.20
CA GLY A 232 10.47 -17.33 -6.47
C GLY A 232 11.24 -16.83 -7.70
N LEU A 233 11.77 -15.61 -7.63
CA LEU A 233 12.47 -14.93 -8.72
C LEU A 233 13.87 -15.50 -8.99
N PHE A 234 14.64 -15.74 -7.92
CA PHE A 234 16.03 -16.23 -7.97
C PHE A 234 16.21 -17.49 -7.14
N THR A 235 16.41 -18.62 -7.82
CA THR A 235 16.56 -19.92 -7.15
C THR A 235 17.92 -20.04 -6.42
N GLY A 236 17.86 -20.25 -5.11
CA GLY A 236 19.04 -20.53 -4.28
C GLY A 236 19.92 -19.32 -3.97
N GLY A 237 19.34 -18.12 -3.91
CA GLY A 237 19.98 -16.97 -3.26
C GLY A 237 19.95 -17.09 -1.73
N GLN A 238 20.94 -16.48 -1.08
CA GLN A 238 21.07 -16.50 0.40
C GLN A 238 20.84 -15.12 1.01
N GLU A 239 21.22 -14.05 0.32
CA GLU A 239 21.11 -12.68 0.83
C GLU A 239 21.10 -11.66 -0.31
N TYR A 240 20.30 -10.60 -0.13
CA TYR A 240 20.12 -9.51 -1.07
C TYR A 240 20.23 -8.16 -0.35
N ASP A 241 20.97 -7.23 -0.95
CA ASP A 241 20.99 -5.86 -0.48
C ASP A 241 19.75 -5.14 -1.04
N VAL A 242 19.02 -4.43 -0.19
CA VAL A 242 17.74 -3.79 -0.50
C VAL A 242 17.81 -2.32 -0.09
N TRP A 243 17.29 -1.44 -0.93
CA TRP A 243 17.27 0.00 -0.67
C TRP A 243 16.02 0.40 0.09
N ILE A 244 16.20 1.34 1.01
CA ILE A 244 15.14 2.08 1.70
C ILE A 244 15.47 3.56 1.62
N GLN A 245 14.45 4.40 1.57
CA GLN A 245 14.60 5.84 1.84
C GLN A 245 14.23 6.13 3.30
N SER A 246 14.53 7.33 3.78
CA SER A 246 14.05 7.77 5.08
C SER A 246 12.53 7.84 5.08
N ASP A 247 11.89 7.45 6.19
CA ASP A 247 10.43 7.56 6.36
C ASP A 247 9.89 8.98 6.11
N SER A 248 10.73 9.98 6.35
CA SER A 248 10.39 11.39 6.22
C SER A 248 10.29 11.88 4.77
N TRP A 249 10.83 11.13 3.80
CA TRP A 249 10.83 11.50 2.38
C TRP A 249 10.82 10.29 1.44
N ASP A 250 10.26 9.16 1.88
CA ASP A 250 10.20 7.97 1.04
C ASP A 250 9.22 8.18 -0.13
N SER A 251 9.75 8.31 -1.34
CA SER A 251 8.94 8.56 -2.53
C SER A 251 7.98 7.40 -2.87
N LEU A 252 8.23 6.18 -2.35
CA LEU A 252 7.32 5.03 -2.50
C LEU A 252 6.25 4.91 -1.40
N GLU A 253 6.41 5.65 -0.30
CA GLU A 253 5.45 5.74 0.82
C GLU A 253 5.39 7.19 1.32
N PRO A 254 4.89 8.12 0.48
CA PRO A 254 4.88 9.54 0.78
C PRO A 254 4.06 9.86 2.02
N SER A 255 4.62 10.68 2.91
CA SER A 255 4.00 11.10 4.18
C SER A 255 3.11 12.35 4.06
N ILE A 256 2.86 12.83 2.84
CA ILE A 256 2.10 14.07 2.60
C ILE A 256 0.61 13.79 2.77
N TRP A 257 -0.01 14.49 3.73
CA TRP A 257 -1.45 14.47 3.96
C TRP A 257 -2.08 15.75 3.41
N ALA A 258 -2.85 15.63 2.33
CA ALA A 258 -3.62 16.74 1.76
C ALA A 258 -5.10 16.60 2.16
N SER A 259 -5.51 17.32 3.19
CA SER A 259 -6.88 17.26 3.75
C SER A 259 -7.96 17.73 2.77
N ALA A 260 -7.58 18.54 1.78
CA ALA A 260 -8.49 19.19 0.86
C ALA A 260 -9.19 18.26 -0.15
N ILE A 261 -8.76 17.02 -0.33
CA ILE A 261 -9.48 16.06 -1.19
C ILE A 261 -10.73 15.52 -0.52
N THR A 262 -10.68 15.37 0.79
CA THR A 262 -11.77 14.79 1.58
C THR A 262 -12.60 15.89 2.26
N ASP A 263 -12.77 17.04 1.59
CA ASP A 263 -13.58 18.15 2.09
C ASP A 263 -15.05 17.72 2.24
N ILE A 264 -15.61 17.94 3.43
CA ILE A 264 -17.01 17.63 3.73
C ILE A 264 -18.00 18.47 2.89
N SER A 265 -17.56 19.58 2.30
CA SER A 265 -18.39 20.41 1.44
C SER A 265 -18.53 19.87 0.00
N SER A 266 -17.69 18.92 -0.40
CA SER A 266 -17.66 18.33 -1.76
C SER A 266 -18.52 17.06 -1.88
N GLU A 267 -18.43 16.37 -3.03
CA GLU A 267 -18.99 15.04 -3.22
C GLU A 267 -18.54 14.02 -2.15
N TRP A 268 -17.39 14.25 -1.50
CA TRP A 268 -16.95 13.45 -0.36
C TRP A 268 -17.96 13.52 0.80
N GLY A 269 -18.48 14.70 1.13
CA GLY A 269 -19.53 14.84 2.14
C GLY A 269 -20.85 14.20 1.75
N VAL A 270 -21.19 14.21 0.46
CA VAL A 270 -22.36 13.49 -0.07
C VAL A 270 -22.18 11.99 0.13
N HIS A 271 -21.00 11.44 -0.20
CA HIS A 271 -20.63 10.05 0.07
C HIS A 271 -20.76 9.70 1.56
N LEU A 272 -20.19 10.51 2.45
CA LEU A 272 -20.28 10.29 3.89
C LEU A 272 -21.74 10.29 4.37
N ASN A 273 -22.55 11.24 3.93
CA ASN A 273 -23.96 11.30 4.31
C ASN A 273 -24.74 10.08 3.81
N ARG A 274 -24.51 9.65 2.57
CA ARG A 274 -25.23 8.53 1.95
C ARG A 274 -24.81 7.16 2.48
N SER A 275 -23.57 7.01 2.94
CA SER A 275 -23.05 5.79 3.57
C SER A 275 -23.39 5.68 5.06
N LEU A 276 -24.02 6.70 5.66
CA LEU A 276 -24.26 6.78 7.10
C LEU A 276 -24.96 5.54 7.67
N GLU A 277 -26.01 5.05 7.01
CA GLU A 277 -26.77 3.89 7.51
C GLU A 277 -25.98 2.59 7.44
N LEU A 278 -25.11 2.42 6.42
CA LEU A 278 -24.19 1.29 6.36
C LEU A 278 -23.15 1.37 7.49
N ARG A 279 -22.56 2.56 7.70
CA ARG A 279 -21.61 2.80 8.80
C ARG A 279 -22.23 2.57 10.18
N LYS A 280 -23.48 2.96 10.39
CA LYS A 280 -24.24 2.66 11.63
C LYS A 280 -24.46 1.16 11.86
N ARG A 281 -24.76 0.39 10.81
CA ARG A 281 -24.88 -1.07 10.94
C ARG A 281 -23.56 -1.70 11.32
N PHE A 282 -22.46 -1.24 10.71
CA PHE A 282 -21.12 -1.68 11.08
C PHE A 282 -20.76 -1.31 12.52
N PHE A 283 -21.04 -0.06 12.95
CA PHE A 283 -20.90 0.40 14.33
C PHE A 283 -21.60 -0.53 15.32
N ASN A 284 -22.83 -0.93 15.02
CA ASN A 284 -23.62 -1.81 15.88
C ASN A 284 -22.98 -3.20 16.06
N VAL A 285 -22.20 -3.66 15.08
CA VAL A 285 -21.41 -4.90 15.18
C VAL A 285 -20.11 -4.65 15.96
N SER A 286 -19.38 -3.57 15.66
CA SER A 286 -18.04 -3.29 16.18
C SER A 286 -18.04 -2.79 17.62
N GLY A 287 -19.06 -2.02 18.01
CA GLY A 287 -19.09 -1.25 19.26
C GLY A 287 -18.15 -0.04 19.27
N ILE A 288 -17.56 0.33 18.13
CA ILE A 288 -16.65 1.48 17.98
C ILE A 288 -17.32 2.55 17.13
N GLU A 289 -17.62 3.70 17.74
CA GLU A 289 -18.23 4.82 17.02
C GLU A 289 -17.37 5.17 15.80
N TRP A 290 -18.04 5.36 14.67
CA TRP A 290 -17.40 5.92 13.49
C TRP A 290 -17.19 7.41 13.73
N ASP A 291 -16.19 7.77 14.53
CA ASP A 291 -15.58 9.09 14.43
C ASP A 291 -14.43 9.02 13.39
N ASN A 292 -13.94 10.17 12.95
CA ASN A 292 -12.88 10.22 11.94
C ASN A 292 -11.50 9.80 12.50
N ASP A 293 -11.38 9.53 13.81
CA ASP A 293 -10.13 9.25 14.53
C ASP A 293 -10.04 7.80 15.07
N ALA A 294 -11.17 7.08 15.11
CA ALA A 294 -11.28 5.70 15.52
C ALA A 294 -10.76 4.85 14.37
N GLY A 295 -9.45 4.60 14.39
CA GLY A 295 -8.63 3.98 13.34
C GLY A 295 -9.05 2.61 12.78
N CYS A 296 -10.30 2.20 12.88
CA CYS A 296 -10.84 1.03 12.19
C CYS A 296 -11.20 1.37 10.73
N ASP A 297 -10.29 1.08 9.80
CA ASP A 297 -10.66 0.88 8.40
C ASP A 297 -11.40 -0.48 8.27
N PRO A 298 -12.73 -0.48 8.08
CA PRO A 298 -13.50 -1.72 7.99
C PRO A 298 -13.13 -2.52 6.73
N TYR A 299 -12.64 -1.86 5.68
CA TYR A 299 -12.23 -2.52 4.46
C TYR A 299 -11.07 -3.47 4.76
N ASP A 300 -9.99 -2.97 5.35
CA ASP A 300 -8.78 -3.73 5.65
C ASP A 300 -9.04 -4.92 6.58
N ASN A 301 -9.86 -4.72 7.61
CA ASN A 301 -10.19 -5.78 8.57
C ASN A 301 -11.00 -6.91 7.91
N LEU A 302 -12.08 -6.55 7.22
CA LEU A 302 -13.01 -7.52 6.66
C LEU A 302 -12.39 -8.23 5.46
N SER A 303 -11.66 -7.52 4.60
CA SER A 303 -11.01 -8.10 3.42
C SER A 303 -9.93 -9.10 3.84
N ALA A 304 -9.08 -8.75 4.82
CA ALA A 304 -8.07 -9.64 5.35
C ALA A 304 -8.67 -10.92 5.93
N LYS A 305 -9.75 -10.82 6.72
CA LYS A 305 -10.43 -12.00 7.28
C LYS A 305 -10.98 -12.91 6.18
N GLN A 306 -11.76 -12.36 5.26
CA GLN A 306 -12.36 -13.16 4.21
C GLN A 306 -11.31 -13.83 3.33
N CYS A 307 -10.20 -13.15 3.05
CA CYS A 307 -9.15 -13.72 2.22
C CYS A 307 -8.47 -14.93 2.85
N HIS A 308 -8.42 -14.97 4.19
CA HIS A 308 -7.88 -16.09 4.94
C HIS A 308 -8.96 -17.12 5.32
N GLY A 309 -10.14 -17.06 4.69
CA GLY A 309 -11.26 -17.96 5.00
C GLY A 309 -11.80 -17.80 6.42
N LYS A 310 -11.53 -16.68 7.09
CA LYS A 310 -12.02 -16.39 8.44
C LYS A 310 -13.42 -15.80 8.38
N PRO A 311 -14.27 -16.07 9.40
CA PRO A 311 -15.64 -15.58 9.39
C PRO A 311 -15.71 -14.06 9.52
N LEU A 312 -16.78 -13.49 8.98
CA LEU A 312 -17.19 -12.12 9.29
C LEU A 312 -17.60 -12.01 10.76
N ARG A 313 -17.49 -10.81 11.31
CA ARG A 313 -17.61 -10.55 12.74
C ARG A 313 -19.07 -10.54 13.23
N CYS A 314 -19.30 -11.02 14.46
CA CYS A 314 -20.53 -10.79 15.24
C CYS A 314 -20.28 -9.93 16.49
N SER A 315 -21.24 -9.10 16.92
CA SER A 315 -21.07 -8.26 18.10
C SER A 315 -20.75 -9.09 19.37
N LEU A 316 -19.78 -8.66 20.19
CA LEU A 316 -19.52 -9.32 21.49
C LEU A 316 -20.67 -9.14 22.46
N ASN A 317 -21.40 -8.04 22.34
CA ASN A 317 -22.52 -7.71 23.21
C ASN A 317 -23.77 -8.48 22.79
N ASN A 318 -23.92 -8.78 21.50
CA ASN A 318 -25.04 -9.55 20.96
C ASN A 318 -24.61 -10.36 19.74
N THR A 319 -24.28 -11.63 19.95
CA THR A 319 -23.78 -12.53 18.89
C THR A 319 -24.81 -12.84 17.80
N ALA A 320 -26.08 -12.42 17.95
CA ALA A 320 -27.08 -12.50 16.88
C ALA A 320 -26.92 -11.38 15.83
N ILE A 321 -26.14 -10.34 16.12
CA ILE A 321 -25.88 -9.21 15.23
C ILE A 321 -24.51 -9.42 14.60
N CYS A 322 -24.48 -9.78 13.33
CA CYS A 322 -23.23 -10.02 12.58
C CYS A 322 -23.16 -9.13 11.35
N THR A 323 -21.94 -8.82 10.92
CA THR A 323 -21.71 -8.21 9.60
C THR A 323 -22.21 -9.19 8.54
N SER A 324 -23.25 -8.77 7.80
CA SER A 324 -23.79 -9.58 6.71
C SER A 324 -22.82 -9.60 5.52
N ARG A 325 -23.01 -10.56 4.61
CA ARG A 325 -22.23 -10.60 3.37
C ARG A 325 -22.48 -9.35 2.54
N GLU A 326 -23.73 -8.90 2.49
CA GLU A 326 -24.17 -7.73 1.73
C GLU A 326 -23.52 -6.43 2.26
N ASP A 327 -23.41 -6.28 3.60
CA ASP A 327 -22.75 -5.14 4.20
C ASP A 327 -21.23 -5.17 3.96
N ALA A 328 -20.60 -6.36 4.05
CA ALA A 328 -19.18 -6.51 3.71
C ALA A 328 -18.91 -6.17 2.24
N ASP A 329 -19.74 -6.66 1.32
CA ASP A 329 -19.62 -6.37 -0.11
C ASP A 329 -19.81 -4.86 -0.39
N ALA A 330 -20.74 -4.21 0.30
CA ALA A 330 -20.92 -2.75 0.19
C ALA A 330 -19.70 -1.98 0.70
N ILE A 331 -19.11 -2.40 1.81
CA ILE A 331 -17.86 -1.83 2.33
C ILE A 331 -16.73 -1.98 1.30
N TYR A 332 -16.60 -3.15 0.65
CA TYR A 332 -15.59 -3.34 -0.39
C TYR A 332 -15.79 -2.43 -1.59
N ARG A 333 -17.02 -2.32 -2.10
CA ARG A 333 -17.33 -1.40 -3.21
C ARG A 333 -17.09 0.06 -2.82
N LEU A 334 -17.43 0.46 -1.59
CA LEU A 334 -17.17 1.81 -1.11
C LEU A 334 -15.67 2.09 -0.96
N GLY A 335 -14.87 1.14 -0.47
CA GLY A 335 -13.41 1.30 -0.44
C GLY A 335 -12.83 1.56 -1.82
N ASN A 336 -13.29 0.80 -2.84
CA ASN A 336 -12.91 1.05 -4.24
C ASN A 336 -13.35 2.43 -4.74
N TYR A 337 -14.56 2.86 -4.37
CA TYR A 337 -15.07 4.20 -4.69
C TYR A 337 -14.25 5.31 -4.03
N GLU A 338 -13.90 5.18 -2.76
CA GLU A 338 -13.12 6.18 -2.03
C GLU A 338 -11.70 6.31 -2.60
N TYR A 339 -11.08 5.20 -2.99
CA TYR A 339 -9.81 5.21 -3.70
C TYR A 339 -9.94 5.90 -5.06
N ALA A 340 -10.90 5.49 -5.90
CA ALA A 340 -11.15 6.14 -7.18
C ALA A 340 -11.41 7.64 -7.01
N TYR A 341 -12.14 8.02 -5.96
CA TYR A 341 -12.42 9.42 -5.66
C TYR A 341 -11.15 10.22 -5.41
N LYS A 342 -10.31 9.76 -4.48
CA LYS A 342 -9.08 10.46 -4.06
C LYS A 342 -8.08 10.63 -5.20
N TRP A 343 -7.87 9.57 -5.97
CA TRP A 343 -6.79 9.51 -6.97
C TRP A 343 -7.21 9.91 -8.38
N ARG A 344 -8.51 9.86 -8.70
CA ARG A 344 -8.98 10.07 -10.08
C ARG A 344 -10.17 11.02 -10.21
N MET A 345 -11.14 10.99 -9.30
CA MET A 345 -12.42 11.70 -9.53
C MET A 345 -12.47 13.11 -8.98
N ALA A 346 -11.89 13.37 -7.80
CA ALA A 346 -11.91 14.70 -7.19
C ALA A 346 -11.24 15.72 -8.12
N GLU A 347 -11.73 16.96 -8.17
CA GLU A 347 -11.17 18.01 -9.03
C GLU A 347 -9.66 18.21 -8.75
N ASN A 348 -9.26 18.16 -7.48
CA ASN A 348 -7.87 18.26 -7.04
C ASN A 348 -7.09 16.93 -7.04
N SER A 349 -7.66 15.83 -7.54
CA SER A 349 -7.01 14.50 -7.53
C SER A 349 -5.71 14.45 -8.34
N THR A 350 -5.60 15.25 -9.39
CA THR A 350 -4.37 15.36 -10.19
C THR A 350 -3.26 16.04 -9.41
N LEU A 351 -3.57 17.16 -8.77
CA LEU A 351 -2.63 17.85 -7.89
C LEU A 351 -2.21 16.94 -6.73
N TYR A 352 -3.15 16.22 -6.13
CA TYR A 352 -2.83 15.24 -5.10
C TYR A 352 -1.87 14.15 -5.56
N SER A 353 -2.14 13.56 -6.72
CA SER A 353 -1.29 12.52 -7.30
C SER A 353 0.10 13.07 -7.59
N ALA A 354 0.20 14.30 -8.11
CA ALA A 354 1.47 14.97 -8.38
C ALA A 354 2.25 15.25 -7.08
N LEU A 355 1.59 15.72 -6.02
CA LEU A 355 2.25 15.98 -4.73
C LEU A 355 2.67 14.69 -4.02
N THR A 356 1.88 13.64 -4.14
CA THR A 356 2.07 12.38 -3.41
C THR A 356 3.06 11.48 -4.13
N MET A 357 2.84 11.20 -5.43
CA MET A 357 3.64 10.26 -6.23
C MET A 357 4.62 10.95 -7.18
N GLY A 358 4.60 12.28 -7.28
CA GLY A 358 5.40 12.98 -8.29
C GLY A 358 6.91 12.81 -8.09
N ALA A 359 7.39 12.75 -6.85
CA ALA A 359 8.78 12.45 -6.56
C ALA A 359 9.20 11.08 -7.11
N TRP A 360 8.38 10.05 -6.90
CA TRP A 360 8.62 8.71 -7.44
C TRP A 360 8.62 8.70 -8.97
N PHE A 361 7.68 9.40 -9.59
CA PHE A 361 7.66 9.49 -11.05
C PHE A 361 8.88 10.23 -11.64
N ARG A 362 9.44 11.21 -10.92
CA ARG A 362 10.72 11.83 -11.30
C ARG A 362 11.90 10.86 -11.17
N GLU A 363 11.92 10.03 -10.13
CA GLU A 363 12.92 8.97 -10.01
C GLU A 363 12.80 7.93 -11.15
N LEU A 364 11.58 7.48 -11.46
CA LEU A 364 11.29 6.62 -12.61
C LEU A 364 11.76 7.25 -13.93
N GLN A 365 11.50 8.54 -14.12
CA GLN A 365 12.00 9.29 -15.27
C GLN A 365 13.53 9.30 -15.33
N GLY A 366 14.19 9.50 -14.20
CA GLY A 366 15.65 9.40 -14.08
C GLY A 366 16.18 8.02 -14.47
N HIS A 367 15.52 6.94 -14.02
CA HIS A 367 15.95 5.57 -14.36
C HIS A 367 15.84 5.27 -15.86
N MET A 368 14.74 5.68 -16.49
CA MET A 368 14.49 5.49 -17.93
C MET A 368 15.45 6.33 -18.78
N ASN A 369 15.67 7.60 -18.42
CA ASN A 369 16.65 8.45 -19.11
C ASN A 369 18.07 7.91 -18.95
N GLY A 370 18.40 7.39 -17.76
CA GLY A 370 19.68 6.72 -17.51
C GLY A 370 19.90 5.48 -18.37
N LYS A 371 18.82 4.83 -18.82
CA LYS A 371 18.89 3.73 -19.80
C LYS A 371 19.14 4.24 -21.21
N ILE A 372 18.44 5.30 -21.61
CA ILE A 372 18.57 5.90 -22.94
C ILE A 372 19.98 6.46 -23.16
N ASP A 373 20.58 7.09 -22.15
CA ASP A 373 21.91 7.69 -22.23
C ASP A 373 23.07 6.75 -21.84
N ALA A 374 22.75 5.50 -21.49
CA ALA A 374 23.67 4.46 -21.04
C ALA A 374 24.47 4.82 -19.76
N SER A 375 23.94 5.69 -18.89
CA SER A 375 24.51 5.97 -17.56
C SER A 375 24.07 4.98 -16.48
N ASN A 376 23.01 4.20 -16.73
CA ASN A 376 22.46 3.21 -15.79
C ASN A 376 22.51 1.76 -16.32
N ASN A 377 23.32 0.92 -15.67
CA ASN A 377 23.49 -0.48 -16.04
C ASN A 377 22.44 -1.44 -15.43
N VAL A 378 21.50 -0.96 -14.61
CA VAL A 378 20.49 -1.80 -13.96
C VAL A 378 19.46 -2.29 -14.99
N GLU A 379 19.45 -3.56 -15.35
CA GLU A 379 18.47 -4.16 -16.28
C GLU A 379 17.10 -4.39 -15.61
N TYR A 380 17.06 -4.69 -14.31
CA TYR A 380 15.84 -5.02 -13.57
C TYR A 380 15.74 -4.25 -12.24
N SER A 381 14.72 -3.42 -12.09
CA SER A 381 14.38 -2.73 -10.83
C SER A 381 13.05 -3.25 -10.29
N HIS A 382 12.97 -3.48 -8.99
CA HIS A 382 11.72 -3.89 -8.34
C HIS A 382 11.50 -3.13 -7.04
N ASN A 383 10.42 -2.35 -7.04
CA ASN A 383 10.01 -1.44 -5.99
C ASN A 383 8.75 -1.99 -5.31
N HIS A 384 8.82 -2.21 -4.00
CA HIS A 384 7.65 -2.55 -3.20
C HIS A 384 7.07 -1.28 -2.58
N SER A 385 5.81 -0.96 -2.88
CA SER A 385 5.05 0.19 -2.36
C SER A 385 3.81 -0.28 -1.58
N THR A 386 3.08 0.66 -0.98
CA THR A 386 1.80 0.44 -0.30
C THR A 386 0.58 0.87 -1.15
N GLY A 387 0.80 1.53 -2.30
CA GLY A 387 -0.24 2.00 -3.23
C GLY A 387 -0.04 1.58 -4.69
N GLY A 388 -1.03 1.89 -5.53
CA GLY A 388 -1.10 1.50 -6.94
C GLY A 388 -0.81 2.66 -7.91
N VAL A 389 -0.35 2.32 -9.12
CA VAL A 389 -0.01 3.27 -10.19
C VAL A 389 -0.62 2.81 -11.52
N ASP A 390 -1.17 3.72 -12.31
CA ASP A 390 -1.66 3.47 -13.67
C ASP A 390 -0.54 3.65 -14.71
N MET A 391 -0.52 2.81 -15.76
CA MET A 391 0.48 2.88 -16.84
C MET A 391 -0.09 3.54 -18.10
N ILE A 392 0.71 4.40 -18.75
CA ILE A 392 0.46 4.98 -20.08
C ILE A 392 1.73 4.85 -20.96
N PRO A 393 1.64 4.92 -22.30
CA PRO A 393 2.81 4.91 -23.20
C PRO A 393 3.87 5.91 -22.79
N TRP A 394 5.16 5.62 -23.01
CA TRP A 394 6.28 6.44 -22.47
C TRP A 394 6.27 7.89 -22.95
N ASP A 395 5.98 8.14 -24.22
CA ASP A 395 5.90 9.48 -24.79
C ASP A 395 4.70 10.28 -24.23
N GLU A 396 3.57 9.62 -24.04
CA GLU A 396 2.41 10.17 -23.34
C GLU A 396 2.72 10.39 -21.85
N PHE A 397 3.48 9.48 -21.24
CA PHE A 397 3.90 9.55 -19.85
C PHE A 397 4.85 10.71 -19.63
N GLU A 398 5.90 10.86 -20.42
CA GLU A 398 6.87 11.94 -20.29
C GLU A 398 6.21 13.31 -20.51
N LYS A 399 5.33 13.40 -21.52
CA LYS A 399 4.51 14.59 -21.72
C LYS A 399 3.62 14.86 -20.51
N TYR A 400 2.90 13.85 -20.01
CA TYR A 400 2.08 13.95 -18.83
C TYR A 400 2.89 14.36 -17.59
N LEU A 401 4.08 13.79 -17.37
CA LEU A 401 4.96 14.16 -16.26
C LEU A 401 5.40 15.61 -16.36
N ASN A 402 5.77 16.09 -17.55
CA ASN A 402 6.21 17.47 -17.73
C ASN A 402 5.04 18.47 -17.62
N GLU A 403 3.84 18.07 -18.03
CA GLU A 403 2.62 18.88 -17.88
C GLU A 403 2.04 18.81 -16.46
N THR A 404 2.26 17.72 -15.73
CA THR A 404 1.53 17.40 -14.50
C THR A 404 2.38 17.40 -13.23
N ILE A 405 3.69 17.19 -13.35
CA ILE A 405 4.63 17.24 -12.23
C ILE A 405 5.47 18.49 -12.39
N PRO A 406 5.23 19.53 -11.59
CA PRO A 406 5.99 20.76 -11.66
C PRO A 406 7.47 20.50 -11.34
N GLU A 407 8.37 21.23 -12.00
CA GLU A 407 9.82 21.12 -11.72
C GLU A 407 10.16 21.53 -10.28
N ASP A 408 9.39 22.46 -9.70
CA ASP A 408 9.53 22.92 -8.32
C ASP A 408 8.40 22.36 -7.42
N ILE A 409 8.42 21.05 -7.19
CA ILE A 409 7.48 20.39 -6.25
C ILE A 409 7.58 21.02 -4.85
N VAL A 410 8.79 21.39 -4.41
CA VAL A 410 9.06 21.98 -3.10
C VAL A 410 8.42 23.36 -2.97
N GLY A 411 8.53 24.21 -4.00
CA GLY A 411 7.90 25.52 -4.04
C GLY A 411 6.38 25.47 -4.00
N ILE A 412 5.76 24.45 -4.62
CA ILE A 412 4.31 24.25 -4.54
C ILE A 412 3.89 23.78 -3.15
N CYS A 413 4.62 22.81 -2.57
CA CYS A 413 4.41 22.42 -1.18
C CYS A 413 4.52 23.62 -0.23
N ALA A 414 5.52 24.49 -0.41
CA ALA A 414 5.72 25.69 0.39
C ALA A 414 4.60 26.74 0.21
N GLN A 415 4.08 26.91 -1.01
CA GLN A 415 2.95 27.81 -1.29
C GLN A 415 1.63 27.29 -0.72
N ALA A 416 1.42 25.97 -0.76
CA ALA A 416 0.23 25.32 -0.21
C ALA A 416 0.20 25.26 1.33
N LEU A 417 1.31 25.64 1.98
CA LEU A 417 1.43 25.81 3.45
C LEU A 417 1.30 27.25 3.92
N ALA A 418 1.29 28.22 2.99
CA ALA A 418 1.27 29.64 3.32
C ALA A 418 -0.14 30.19 3.62
N TRP A 419 -1.13 29.32 3.82
CA TRP A 419 -2.54 29.66 4.04
C TRP A 419 -3.11 28.99 5.29
#